data_AF-A0A3D0I4X1-F1
#
_entry.id   AF-A0A3D0I4X1-F1
#
_cell.length_a   1.000
_cell.length_b   1.000
_cell.length_c   1.000
_cell.angle_alpha   90.00
_cell.angle_beta   90.00
_cell.angle_gamma   90.00
#
_symmetry.space_group_name_H-M   'P 1'
#
loop_
_entity.id
_entity.type
_entity.pdbx_description
1 polymer ?
#
loop_
_entity_poly.entity_id
_entity_poly.type
_entity_poly.pdbx_seq_one_letter_code
_entity_poly.pdbx_strand_id
1 'polypeptide(L)' 'MWKRLGAPTDQIGSVNEPRTHEEYGVRWNEKWIYRAENSQEIERVVLWYRYDFQGAFRVKPDGSAEPEALPRR' A
#
# COMPACT_ATOMS: atom_id res chain seq x y z
N MET A 1 -3.05 0.15 -18.73
CA MET A 1 -2.78 -0.58 -17.47
C MET A 1 -1.74 0.14 -16.58
N TRP A 2 -1.75 1.49 -16.55
CA TRP A 2 -0.92 2.32 -15.65
C TRP A 2 -1.77 3.16 -14.67
N LYS A 3 -3.11 3.09 -14.78
CA LYS A 3 -4.05 3.88 -13.97
C LYS A 3 -4.21 3.42 -12.51
N ARG A 4 -3.60 2.30 -12.10
CA ARG A 4 -3.82 1.74 -10.75
C ARG A 4 -2.64 1.87 -9.78
N LEU A 5 -1.52 2.44 -10.20
CA LEU A 5 -0.36 2.76 -9.33
C LEU A 5 0.07 4.21 -9.54
N GLY A 6 -0.89 5.11 -9.77
CA GLY A 6 -0.65 6.55 -9.76
C GLY A 6 -0.36 7.07 -8.34
N ALA A 7 -0.41 8.39 -8.17
CA ALA A 7 -0.31 8.99 -6.84
C ALA A 7 -1.34 8.34 -5.89
N PRO A 8 -0.95 7.99 -4.65
CA PRO A 8 -1.89 7.43 -3.70
C PRO A 8 -2.97 8.46 -3.34
N THR A 9 -4.13 7.97 -2.88
CA THR A 9 -5.17 8.84 -2.31
C THR A 9 -4.69 9.47 -1.00
N ASP A 10 -3.92 8.70 -0.22
CA ASP A 10 -3.37 9.13 1.06
C ASP A 10 -2.03 8.42 1.33
N GLN A 11 -1.18 9.05 2.13
CA GLN A 11 0.16 8.57 2.45
C GLN A 11 0.43 8.71 3.94
N ILE A 12 0.94 7.63 4.55
CA ILE A 12 1.37 7.61 5.94
C ILE A 12 2.87 7.37 5.98
N GLY A 13 3.58 8.26 6.68
CA GLY A 13 5.02 8.20 6.85
C GLY A 13 5.80 8.54 5.58
N SER A 14 7.08 8.21 5.61
CA SER A 14 8.02 8.45 4.52
C SER A 14 9.17 7.45 4.58
N VAL A 15 9.66 7.01 3.42
CA VAL A 15 10.88 6.19 3.30
C VAL A 15 12.11 6.83 3.94
N ASN A 16 12.10 8.15 4.13
CA ASN A 16 13.15 8.90 4.82
C ASN A 16 13.07 8.78 6.35
N GLU A 17 11.91 8.45 6.91
CA GLU A 17 11.74 8.39 8.35
C GLU A 17 12.40 7.14 8.94
N PRO A 18 13.04 7.24 10.12
CA PRO A 18 13.64 6.09 10.78
C PRO A 18 12.61 5.19 11.47
N ARG A 19 11.41 5.71 11.77
CA ARG A 19 10.36 4.94 12.45
C ARG A 19 9.82 3.87 11.51
N THR A 20 9.62 2.68 12.05
CA THR A 20 9.10 1.52 11.30
C THR A 20 7.81 1.03 11.92
N HIS A 21 6.93 0.54 11.05
CA HIS A 21 5.65 -0.07 11.38
C HIS A 21 5.64 -1.50 10.85
N GLU A 22 4.68 -2.30 11.29
CA GLU A 22 4.47 -3.67 10.81
C GLU A 22 2.99 -3.88 10.51
N GLU A 23 2.70 -4.40 9.31
CA GLU A 23 1.34 -4.68 8.86
C GLU A 23 1.38 -5.80 7.81
N TYR A 24 0.40 -6.71 7.82
CA TYR A 24 0.34 -7.86 6.90
C TYR A 24 1.62 -8.72 6.89
N GLY A 25 2.35 -8.78 8.01
CA GLY A 25 3.64 -9.47 8.14
C GLY A 25 4.81 -8.77 7.44
N VAL A 26 4.64 -7.50 7.05
CA VAL A 26 5.64 -6.68 6.37
C VAL A 26 6.01 -5.48 7.21
N ARG A 27 7.31 -5.23 7.35
CA ARG A 27 7.84 -4.02 7.97
C ARG A 27 7.88 -2.88 6.95
N TRP A 28 7.45 -1.67 7.34
CA TRP A 28 7.39 -0.51 6.43
C TRP A 28 7.71 0.82 7.13
N ASN A 29 8.12 1.82 6.34
CA ASN A 29 8.30 3.23 6.74
C ASN A 29 7.25 4.13 6.09
N GLU A 30 6.87 3.79 4.85
CA GLU A 30 5.87 4.53 4.08
C GLU A 30 4.77 3.58 3.59
N LYS A 31 3.53 4.02 3.78
CA LYS A 31 2.32 3.33 3.37
C LYS A 31 1.52 4.23 2.45
N TRP A 32 1.25 3.72 1.26
CA TRP A 32 0.38 4.34 0.28
C TRP A 32 -0.99 3.69 0.35
N ILE A 33 -2.04 4.52 0.38
CA ILE A 33 -3.43 4.09 0.50
C ILE A 33 -4.17 4.53 -0.76
N TYR A 34 -4.86 3.57 -1.37
CA TYR A 34 -5.74 3.80 -2.52
C TYR A 34 -7.17 3.49 -2.09
N ARG A 35 -8.04 4.48 -2.19
CA ARG A 35 -9.48 4.35 -1.90
C ARG A 35 -10.27 4.28 -3.20
N ALA A 36 -11.45 3.67 -3.16
CA ALA A 36 -12.34 3.66 -4.32
C ALA A 36 -12.76 5.09 -4.67
N GLU A 37 -12.93 5.41 -5.97
CA GLU A 37 -13.20 6.78 -6.44
C GLU A 37 -14.44 7.43 -5.78
N ASN A 38 -15.42 6.62 -5.37
CA ASN A 38 -16.70 7.10 -4.81
C ASN A 38 -16.95 6.62 -3.37
N SER A 39 -15.93 6.09 -2.68
CA SER A 39 -16.10 5.64 -1.29
C SER A 39 -14.86 5.97 -0.44
N GLN A 40 -15.03 5.95 0.89
CA GLN A 40 -13.89 6.03 1.82
C GLN A 40 -13.24 4.66 2.04
N GLU A 41 -13.69 3.63 1.35
CA GLU A 41 -13.20 2.26 1.49
C GLU A 41 -11.80 2.14 0.90
N ILE A 42 -10.89 1.53 1.67
CA ILE A 42 -9.55 1.23 1.19
C ILE A 42 -9.65 0.00 0.28
N GLU A 43 -9.25 0.14 -0.98
CA GLU A 43 -9.19 -0.99 -1.91
C GLU A 43 -7.79 -1.60 -1.97
N ARG A 44 -6.76 -0.78 -1.75
CA ARG A 44 -5.38 -1.21 -1.84
C ARG A 44 -4.45 -0.43 -0.93
N VAL A 45 -3.47 -1.16 -0.42
CA VAL A 45 -2.33 -0.62 0.30
C VAL A 45 -1.05 -1.00 -0.41
N VAL A 46 -0.09 -0.08 -0.48
CA VAL A 46 1.27 -0.36 -0.94
C VAL A 46 2.26 0.01 0.17
N LEU A 47 3.17 -0.90 0.47
CA LEU A 47 4.13 -0.77 1.58
C LEU A 47 5.55 -0.66 1.06
N TRP A 48 6.29 0.30 1.64
CA TRP A 48 7.70 0.57 1.32
C TRP A 48 8.55 0.55 2.58
N TYR A 49 9.76 0.02 2.49
CA TYR A 49 10.75 0.01 3.55
C TYR A 49 12.07 0.56 3.02
N ARG A 50 12.54 1.70 3.53
CA ARG A 50 13.81 2.33 3.11
C ARG A 50 14.02 2.35 1.58
N TYR A 51 13.02 2.82 0.84
CA TYR A 51 13.00 2.88 -0.63
C TYR A 51 12.79 1.53 -1.35
N ASP A 52 12.78 0.42 -0.62
CA ASP A 52 12.45 -0.89 -1.17
C ASP A 52 10.94 -1.11 -1.19
N PHE A 53 10.41 -1.45 -2.35
CA PHE A 53 9.04 -1.90 -2.50
C PHE A 53 8.86 -3.25 -1.80
N GLN A 54 7.98 -3.33 -0.81
CA GLN A 54 7.76 -4.57 -0.05
C GLN A 54 6.53 -5.34 -0.53
N GLY A 55 5.52 -4.66 -1.05
CA GLY A 55 4.32 -5.32 -1.53
C GLY A 55 3.15 -4.39 -1.78
N ALA A 56 2.20 -4.91 -2.54
CA ALA A 56 0.86 -4.35 -2.70
C ALA A 56 -0.13 -5.35 -2.13
N PHE A 57 -1.15 -4.86 -1.44
CA PHE A 57 -2.18 -5.67 -0.80
C PHE A 57 -3.54 -5.14 -1.22
N ARG A 58 -4.40 -6.04 -1.70
CA ARG A 58 -5.80 -5.71 -1.96
C ARG A 58 -6.57 -5.89 -0.66
N VAL A 59 -7.25 -4.85 -0.23
CA VAL A 59 -8.10 -4.87 0.97
C VAL A 59 -9.52 -5.22 0.52
N LYS A 60 -10.14 -6.18 1.21
CA LYS A 60 -11.52 -6.61 0.99
C LYS A 60 -12.47 -5.82 1.91
N PRO A 61 -13.79 -5.79 1.59
CA PRO A 61 -14.77 -5.09 2.41
C PRO A 61 -14.88 -5.59 3.87
N ASP A 62 -14.47 -6.82 4.13
CA ASP A 62 -14.41 -7.41 5.47
C ASP A 62 -13.17 -6.99 6.28
N GLY A 63 -12.31 -6.14 5.71
CA GLY A 63 -11.06 -5.66 6.31
C GLY A 63 -9.87 -6.62 6.16
N SER A 64 -10.07 -7.82 5.61
CA SER A 64 -8.97 -8.72 5.28
C SER A 64 -8.16 -8.17 4.10
N ALA A 65 -6.89 -8.53 4.02
CA ALA A 65 -6.01 -8.11 2.94
C ALA A 65 -5.28 -9.31 2.33
N GLU A 66 -5.14 -9.30 1.01
CA GLU A 66 -4.44 -10.33 0.26
C GLU A 66 -3.28 -9.73 -0.53
N PRO A 67 -2.10 -10.37 -0.60
CA PRO A 67 -1.01 -9.93 -1.45
C PRO A 67 -1.46 -9.86 -2.92
N GLU A 68 -1.21 -8.72 -3.56
CA GLU A 68 -1.48 -8.53 -4.98
C GLU A 68 -0.27 -8.95 -5.80
N ALA A 69 -0.46 -9.92 -6.70
CA ALA A 69 0.57 -10.33 -7.63
C ALA A 69 0.83 -9.18 -8.62
N LEU A 70 1.98 -8.51 -8.46
CA LEU A 70 2.40 -7.50 -9.42
C LEU A 70 2.96 -8.16 -10.68
N PRO A 71 2.65 -7.63 -11.88
CA PRO A 71 3.25 -8.11 -13.11
C PRO A 71 4.78 -7.96 -13.01
N ARG A 72 5.49 -9.06 -13.23
CA ARG A 72 6.95 -9.03 -13.36
C ARG A 72 7.28 -8.23 -14.62
N ARG A 73 8.20 -7.27 -14.49
CA ARG A 73 8.76 -6.54 -15.63
C ARG A 73 9.58 -7.46 -16.52
#